data_AF-A0A2G9NA20-F1
#
_entry.id   AF-A0A2G9NA20-F1
#
_cell.length_a   1.000
_cell.length_b   1.000
_cell.length_c   1.000
_cell.angle_alpha   90.00
_cell.angle_beta   90.00
_cell.angle_gamma   90.00
#
_symmetry.space_group_name_H-M   'P 1'
#
loop_
_entity.id
_entity.type
_entity.pdbx_description
1 polymer ?
#
loop_
_entity_poly.entity_id
_entity_poly.type
_entity_poly.pdbx_seq_one_letter_code
_entity_poly.pdbx_strand_id
1 'polypeptide(L)'
;MVYALIFSFTGILLGWLLAKIAPEELKHGQKYFELLKKWFFITIVLAGLILMWKQDSWLWFFIILILAIGIYITHLKLKNFPTTLFEYLYFILIYVATQIQNGQFFLAALIFLYGFPIGLMIEKLSKTKKHD
;
A
#
# COMPACT_ATOMS: atom_id res chain seq x y z
N MET A 1 -0.35 13.05 -14.46
CA MET A 1 0.51 12.19 -13.61
C MET A 1 0.30 12.50 -12.13
N VAL A 2 0.64 13.70 -11.63
CA VAL A 2 0.51 14.03 -10.19
C VAL A 2 -0.91 13.81 -9.62
N TYR A 3 -1.97 14.13 -10.36
CA TYR A 3 -3.35 13.92 -9.90
C TYR A 3 -3.68 12.45 -9.60
N ALA A 4 -3.15 11.51 -10.39
CA ALA A 4 -3.36 10.08 -10.16
C ALA A 4 -2.64 9.62 -8.88
N LEU A 5 -1.44 10.16 -8.63
CA LEU A 5 -0.73 9.91 -7.38
C LEU A 5 -1.50 10.49 -6.18
N ILE A 6 -2.00 11.72 -6.26
CA ILE A 6 -2.84 12.32 -5.19
C ILE A 6 -4.09 11.48 -4.96
N PHE A 7 -4.79 11.09 -6.03
CA PHE A 7 -5.94 10.21 -5.96
C PHE A 7 -5.61 8.89 -5.24
N SER A 8 -4.43 8.31 -5.47
CA SER A 8 -4.04 7.05 -4.85
C SER A 8 -4.01 7.08 -3.32
N PHE A 9 -3.73 8.23 -2.71
CA PHE A 9 -3.75 8.37 -1.24
C PHE A 9 -5.16 8.51 -0.66
N THR A 10 -6.16 8.83 -1.49
CA THR A 10 -7.55 8.98 -1.01
C THR A 10 -8.15 7.65 -0.54
N GLY A 11 -7.58 6.51 -0.94
CA GLY A 11 -8.00 5.19 -0.48
C GLY A 11 -7.91 5.03 1.04
N ILE A 12 -6.89 5.60 1.67
CA ILE A 12 -6.76 5.63 3.14
C ILE A 12 -7.92 6.41 3.76
N LEU A 13 -8.21 7.59 3.21
CA LEU A 13 -9.26 8.47 3.72
C LEU A 13 -10.62 7.81 3.63
N LEU A 14 -10.93 7.14 2.52
CA LEU A 14 -12.18 6.41 2.34
C LEU A 14 -12.27 5.20 3.27
N GLY A 15 -11.20 4.41 3.40
CA GLY A 15 -11.17 3.30 4.34
C GLY A 15 -11.40 3.78 5.78
N TRP A 16 -10.76 4.88 6.17
CA TRP A 16 -10.95 5.47 7.50
C TRP A 16 -12.38 6.00 7.71
N LEU A 17 -12.96 6.65 6.71
CA LEU A 17 -14.32 7.16 6.78
C LEU A 17 -15.34 6.02 6.95
N LEU A 18 -15.17 4.92 6.21
CA LEU A 18 -16.01 3.73 6.39
C LEU A 18 -15.83 3.10 7.77
N ALA A 19 -14.62 3.09 8.31
CA ALA A 19 -14.39 2.58 9.65
C ALA A 19 -15.18 3.33 10.73
N LYS A 20 -15.43 4.62 10.50
CA LYS A 20 -16.26 5.45 11.38
C LYS A 20 -17.76 5.22 11.22
N ILE A 21 -18.21 4.91 10.00
CA ILE A 21 -19.62 4.71 9.70
C ILE A 21 -20.11 3.35 10.21
N ALA A 22 -19.32 2.29 10.02
CA ALA A 22 -19.72 0.91 10.35
C ALA A 22 -18.63 0.18 11.17
N PRO A 23 -18.34 0.64 12.41
CA PRO A 23 -17.29 0.05 13.23
C PRO A 23 -17.58 -1.40 13.68
N GLU A 24 -18.84 -1.83 13.72
CA GLU A 24 -19.22 -3.19 14.13
C GLU A 24 -18.75 -4.25 13.12
N GLU A 25 -18.82 -3.95 11.83
CA GLU A 25 -18.46 -4.87 10.75
C GLU A 25 -16.95 -5.12 10.67
N LEU A 26 -16.15 -4.14 11.11
CA LEU A 26 -14.68 -4.24 11.04
C LEU A 26 -14.12 -5.37 11.90
N LYS A 27 -14.76 -5.71 13.01
CA LYS A 27 -14.23 -6.73 13.96
C LYS A 27 -14.08 -8.10 13.30
N HIS A 28 -15.04 -8.48 12.46
CA HIS A 28 -15.04 -9.77 11.76
C HIS A 28 -14.16 -9.72 10.49
N GLY A 29 -14.04 -8.55 9.85
CA GLY A 29 -13.27 -8.35 8.61
C GLY A 29 -11.74 -8.29 8.75
N GLN A 30 -11.19 -8.16 9.96
CA GLN A 30 -9.77 -7.81 10.16
C GLN A 30 -8.79 -8.77 9.49
N LYS A 31 -9.00 -10.07 9.64
CA LYS A 31 -8.11 -11.09 9.04
C LYS A 31 -8.11 -10.97 7.51
N TYR A 32 -9.26 -10.64 6.92
CA TYR A 32 -9.39 -10.45 5.48
C TYR A 32 -8.71 -9.15 5.03
N PHE A 33 -8.80 -8.06 5.80
CA PHE A 33 -8.11 -6.81 5.48
C PHE A 33 -6.58 -6.93 5.56
N GLU A 34 -6.04 -7.64 6.55
CA GLU A 34 -4.62 -7.94 6.65
C GLU A 34 -4.13 -8.81 5.47
N LEU A 35 -4.93 -9.81 5.08
CA LEU A 35 -4.64 -10.64 3.92
C LEU A 35 -4.67 -9.80 2.64
N LEU A 36 -5.69 -8.94 2.49
CA LEU A 36 -5.89 -8.07 1.34
C LEU A 36 -4.74 -7.06 1.20
N LYS A 37 -4.28 -6.47 2.32
CA LYS A 37 -3.09 -5.61 2.36
C LYS A 37 -1.87 -6.34 1.78
N LYS A 38 -1.61 -7.58 2.20
CA LYS A 38 -0.47 -8.39 1.70
C LYS A 38 -0.60 -8.68 0.21
N TRP A 39 -1.79 -9.05 -0.25
CA TRP A 39 -2.03 -9.29 -1.68
C TRP A 39 -1.77 -8.04 -2.50
N PHE A 40 -2.33 -6.90 -2.10
CA PHE A 40 -2.10 -5.66 -2.82
C PHE A 40 -0.64 -5.23 -2.82
N PHE A 41 0.09 -5.42 -1.72
CA PHE A 41 1.55 -5.19 -1.71
C PHE A 41 2.25 -6.01 -2.79
N ILE A 42 2.00 -7.33 -2.84
CA ILE A 42 2.58 -8.23 -3.84
C ILE A 42 2.17 -7.80 -5.25
N THR A 43 0.89 -7.51 -5.48
CA THR A 43 0.37 -7.10 -6.78
C THR A 43 0.99 -5.78 -7.26
N ILE A 44 1.14 -4.78 -6.39
CA ILE A 44 1.79 -3.50 -6.73
C ILE A 44 3.26 -3.70 -7.08
N VAL A 45 3.99 -4.50 -6.29
CA VAL A 45 5.40 -4.85 -6.56
C VAL A 45 5.52 -5.51 -7.93
N LEU A 46 4.74 -6.56 -8.19
CA LEU A 46 4.78 -7.28 -9.46
C LEU A 46 4.40 -6.39 -10.65
N ALA A 47 3.35 -5.57 -10.50
CA ALA A 47 2.94 -4.63 -11.53
C ALA A 47 4.06 -3.62 -11.84
N GLY A 48 4.70 -3.07 -10.80
CA GLY A 48 5.84 -2.17 -10.95
C GLY A 48 7.01 -2.83 -11.68
N LEU A 49 7.40 -4.04 -11.28
CA LEU A 49 8.47 -4.80 -11.93
C LEU A 49 8.18 -5.12 -13.40
N ILE A 50 6.94 -5.52 -13.73
CA ILE A 50 6.52 -5.77 -15.12
C ILE A 50 6.62 -4.48 -15.95
N LEU A 51 6.19 -3.35 -15.40
CA LEU A 51 6.26 -2.06 -16.10
C LEU A 51 7.71 -1.62 -16.31
N MET A 52 8.59 -1.82 -15.33
CA MET A 52 10.02 -1.51 -15.45
C MET A 52 10.73 -2.41 -16.47
N TRP A 53 10.36 -3.69 -16.52
CA TRP A 53 10.85 -4.60 -17.55
C TRP A 53 10.42 -4.14 -18.95
N LYS A 54 9.17 -3.73 -19.12
CA LYS A 54 8.68 -3.16 -20.39
C LYS A 54 9.35 -1.83 -20.79
N GLN A 55 9.95 -1.12 -19.84
CA GLN A 55 10.66 0.14 -20.06
C GLN A 55 12.19 -0.07 -20.21
N ASP A 56 12.66 -1.33 -20.28
CA ASP A 56 14.08 -1.70 -20.29
C ASP A 56 14.90 -1.07 -19.13
N SER A 57 14.24 -0.74 -18.03
CA SER A 57 14.82 -0.02 -16.90
C SER A 57 15.36 -0.98 -15.84
N TRP A 58 16.36 -1.79 -16.23
CA TRP A 58 16.91 -2.88 -15.42
C TRP A 58 17.49 -2.45 -14.07
N LEU A 59 18.14 -1.28 -14.01
CA LEU A 59 18.67 -0.74 -12.76
C LEU A 59 17.53 -0.51 -11.74
N TRP A 60 16.44 0.14 -12.17
CA TRP A 60 15.28 0.39 -11.32
C TRP A 60 14.59 -0.91 -10.91
N PHE A 61 14.51 -1.89 -11.81
CA PHE A 61 13.98 -3.22 -11.53
C PHE A 61 14.69 -3.87 -10.34
N PHE A 62 16.03 -3.92 -10.34
CA PHE A 62 16.79 -4.55 -9.25
C PHE A 62 16.70 -3.74 -7.94
N ILE A 63 16.73 -2.41 -7.99
CA ILE A 63 16.55 -1.56 -6.80
C ILE A 63 15.20 -1.82 -6.15
N ILE A 64 14.12 -1.81 -6.93
CA ILE A 64 12.76 -2.06 -6.45
C ILE A 64 12.64 -3.47 -5.87
N LEU A 65 13.23 -4.48 -6.51
CA LEU A 65 13.20 -5.86 -6.04
C LEU A 65 13.90 -6.02 -4.68
N ILE A 66 15.11 -5.47 -4.54
CA ILE A 66 15.88 -5.52 -3.29
C ILE A 66 15.11 -4.82 -2.16
N LEU A 67 14.56 -3.64 -2.44
CA LEU A 67 13.74 -2.90 -1.47
C LEU A 67 12.48 -3.67 -1.08
N ALA A 68 11.81 -4.33 -2.02
CA ALA A 68 10.62 -5.16 -1.74
C ALA A 68 10.95 -6.26 -0.74
N ILE A 69 12.06 -6.97 -0.97
CA ILE A 69 12.54 -8.05 -0.10
C ILE A 69 12.90 -7.49 1.28
N GLY A 70 13.60 -6.35 1.33
CA GLY A 70 13.94 -5.68 2.58
C GLY A 70 12.70 -5.32 3.41
N ILE A 71 11.71 -4.66 2.79
CA ILE A 71 10.45 -4.30 3.43
C ILE A 71 9.71 -5.55 3.91
N TYR A 72 9.62 -6.59 3.08
CA TYR A 72 8.98 -7.85 3.45
C TYR A 72 9.64 -8.52 4.67
N ILE A 73 10.97 -8.57 4.71
CA ILE A 73 11.73 -9.12 5.86
C ILE A 73 11.47 -8.28 7.12
N THR A 74 11.49 -6.95 7.02
CA THR A 74 11.20 -6.09 8.18
C THR A 74 9.78 -6.30 8.71
N HIS A 75 8.81 -6.50 7.82
CA HIS A 75 7.43 -6.82 8.19
C HIS A 75 7.31 -8.15 8.96
N LEU A 76 8.16 -9.14 8.66
CA LEU A 76 8.16 -10.41 9.38
C LEU A 76 8.88 -10.34 10.73
N LYS A 77 9.93 -9.53 10.85
CA LYS A 77 10.83 -9.53 12.04
C LYS A 77 10.54 -8.43 13.05
N LEU A 78 10.07 -7.26 12.63
CA LEU A 78 9.93 -6.09 13.50
C LEU A 78 8.47 -5.68 13.67
N LYS A 79 7.87 -6.10 14.79
CA LYS A 79 6.47 -5.82 15.13
C LYS A 79 6.15 -4.31 15.30
N ASN A 80 7.15 -3.50 15.68
CA ASN A 80 6.97 -2.07 15.99
C ASN A 80 7.51 -1.12 14.91
N PHE A 81 7.98 -1.64 13.78
CA PHE A 81 8.48 -0.78 12.69
C PHE A 81 7.29 -0.16 11.95
N PRO A 82 7.33 1.13 11.56
CA PRO A 82 6.24 1.79 10.83
C PRO A 82 6.20 1.34 9.36
N THR A 83 6.02 0.03 9.15
CA THR A 83 6.06 -0.67 7.86
C THR A 83 5.16 0.02 6.84
N THR A 84 3.96 0.44 7.25
CA THR A 84 3.00 1.13 6.37
C THR A 84 3.49 2.45 5.79
N LEU A 85 4.25 3.25 6.55
CA LEU A 85 4.86 4.46 6.00
C LEU A 85 5.87 4.12 4.91
N PHE A 86 6.74 3.13 5.17
CA PHE A 86 7.76 2.68 4.22
C PHE A 86 7.15 2.01 2.99
N GLU A 87 6.06 1.26 3.14
CA GLU A 87 5.29 0.68 2.03
C GLU A 87 4.77 1.79 1.09
N TYR A 88 4.25 2.89 1.63
CA TYR A 88 3.80 4.03 0.83
C TYR A 88 4.94 4.79 0.14
N LEU A 89 6.04 5.06 0.86
CA LEU A 89 7.23 5.67 0.26
C LEU A 89 7.77 4.81 -0.90
N TYR A 90 7.76 3.50 -0.69
CA TYR A 90 8.16 2.54 -1.71
C TYR A 90 7.20 2.54 -2.92
N PHE A 91 5.90 2.68 -2.72
CA PHE A 91 4.95 2.81 -3.84
C PHE A 91 5.08 4.11 -4.61
N ILE A 92 5.39 5.23 -3.94
CA ILE A 92 5.75 6.48 -4.61
C ILE A 92 6.99 6.26 -5.48
N LEU A 93 8.00 5.56 -4.95
CA LEU A 93 9.21 5.25 -5.69
C LEU A 93 8.91 4.41 -6.94
N ILE A 94 8.12 3.34 -6.82
CA ILE A 94 7.66 2.53 -7.97
C ILE A 94 6.95 3.43 -8.98
N TYR A 95 5.99 4.24 -8.53
CA TYR A 95 5.17 5.10 -9.38
C TYR A 95 6.03 6.09 -10.19
N VAL A 96 6.99 6.74 -9.55
CA VAL A 96 7.89 7.72 -10.19
C VAL A 96 8.87 7.03 -11.15
N ALA A 97 9.38 5.86 -10.77
CA ALA A 97 10.30 5.10 -11.60
C ALA A 97 9.63 4.52 -12.86
N THR A 98 8.32 4.23 -12.82
CA THR A 98 7.54 3.81 -13.99
C THR A 98 7.09 5.02 -14.80
N GLN A 99 7.55 5.16 -16.04
CA GLN A 99 7.21 6.32 -16.91
C GLN A 99 6.12 6.02 -17.96
N ILE A 100 5.50 4.83 -17.92
CA ILE A 100 4.45 4.42 -18.85
C ILE A 100 3.11 5.04 -18.42
N GLN A 101 2.57 6.00 -19.19
CA GLN A 101 1.34 6.75 -18.84
C GLN A 101 0.17 5.86 -18.41
N ASN A 102 -0.17 4.82 -19.20
CA ASN A 102 -1.27 3.91 -18.86
C ASN A 102 -0.95 3.03 -17.64
N GLY A 103 0.32 2.65 -17.47
CA GLY A 103 0.78 1.86 -16.32
C GLY A 103 0.71 2.64 -15.01
N GLN A 104 1.00 3.94 -15.04
CA GLN A 104 0.90 4.80 -13.86
C GLN A 104 -0.53 4.91 -13.34
N PHE A 105 -1.54 5.03 -14.21
CA PHE A 105 -2.93 5.07 -13.76
C PHE A 105 -3.33 3.75 -13.08
N PHE A 106 -2.93 2.63 -13.65
CA PHE A 106 -3.15 1.30 -13.07
C PHE A 106 -2.47 1.17 -11.69
N LEU A 107 -1.21 1.61 -11.56
CA LEU A 107 -0.50 1.63 -10.28
C LEU A 107 -1.20 2.53 -9.24
N ALA A 108 -1.64 3.72 -9.63
CA ALA A 108 -2.38 4.61 -8.75
C ALA A 108 -3.68 3.97 -8.22
N ALA A 109 -4.40 3.25 -9.08
CA ALA A 109 -5.60 2.52 -8.67
C ALA A 109 -5.27 1.37 -7.70
N LEU A 110 -4.18 0.64 -7.91
CA LEU A 110 -3.74 -0.40 -6.98
C LEU A 110 -3.31 0.19 -5.62
N ILE A 111 -2.58 1.31 -5.62
CA ILE A 111 -2.17 2.01 -4.40
C ILE A 111 -3.41 2.53 -3.64
N PHE A 112 -4.41 3.05 -4.37
CA PHE A 112 -5.72 3.39 -3.79
C PHE A 112 -6.37 2.20 -3.08
N LEU A 113 -6.46 1.06 -3.78
CA LEU A 113 -7.05 -0.15 -3.22
C LEU A 113 -6.26 -0.71 -2.04
N TYR A 114 -4.94 -0.56 -2.03
CA TYR A 114 -4.10 -0.87 -0.88
C TYR A 114 -4.34 0.06 0.32
N GLY A 115 -4.61 1.35 0.06
CA GLY A 115 -4.92 2.30 1.10
C GLY A 115 -6.23 2.04 1.83
N PHE A 116 -7.18 1.43 1.14
CA PHE A 116 -8.48 1.09 1.70
C PHE A 116 -8.41 0.21 2.98
N PRO A 117 -7.82 -1.01 2.97
CA PRO A 117 -7.71 -1.83 4.17
C PRO A 117 -6.88 -1.13 5.27
N ILE A 118 -5.89 -0.31 4.90
CA ILE A 118 -5.10 0.45 5.88
C ILE A 118 -5.96 1.47 6.60
N GLY A 119 -6.75 2.27 5.86
CA GLY A 119 -7.67 3.24 6.44
C GLY A 119 -8.61 2.59 7.44
N LEU A 120 -9.12 1.41 7.10
CA LEU A 120 -10.00 0.63 7.98
C LEU A 120 -9.32 0.18 9.28
N MET A 121 -8.02 -0.12 9.23
CA MET A 121 -7.25 -0.59 10.38
C MET A 121 -6.73 0.53 11.29
N ILE A 122 -6.65 1.78 10.82
CA ILE A 122 -6.18 2.93 11.63
C ILE A 122 -7.09 3.18 12.84
N GLU A 123 -8.41 3.06 12.68
CA GLU A 123 -9.38 3.35 13.76
C GLU A 123 -9.21 2.42 14.98
N LYS A 124 -8.70 1.20 14.77
CA LYS A 124 -8.42 0.23 15.84
C LYS A 124 -7.36 0.76 16.82
N LEU A 125 -6.33 1.47 16.33
CA LEU A 125 -5.29 2.06 17.17
C LEU A 125 -5.83 3.18 18.08
N SER A 126 -6.89 3.88 17.64
CA SER A 126 -7.47 4.98 18.40
C SER A 126 -8.32 4.52 19.59
N LYS A 127 -8.97 3.36 19.51
CA LYS A 127 -9.88 2.88 20.57
C LYS A 127 -9.15 2.14 21.70
N THR A 128 -8.05 1.45 21.42
CA THR A 128 -7.28 0.74 22.45
C THR A 128 -6.60 1.71 23.45
N LYS A 129 -6.22 2.92 23.00
CA LYS A 129 -5.57 3.93 23.85
C LYS A 129 -6.52 4.75 24.75
N LYS A 130 -7.84 4.64 24.59
CA LYS A 130 -8.81 5.44 25.35
C LYS A 130 -9.35 4.76 26.61
N HIS A 131 -8.84 3.58 26.96
CA HIS A 131 -9.26 2.80 28.12
C HIS A 131 -8.12 2.43 29.08
N ASP A 132 -6.93 3.02 28.91
CA ASP A 132 -5.81 2.89 29.86
C ASP A 132 -5.62 4.22 30.64
#